data_AF-A0A1V5SCY0-F1
#
_entry.id   AF-A0A1V5SCY0-F1
#
_cell.length_a   1.000
_cell.length_b   1.000
_cell.length_c   1.000
_cell.angle_alpha   90.00
_cell.angle_beta   90.00
_cell.angle_gamma   90.00
#
_symmetry.space_group_name_H-M   'P 1'
#
loop_
_entity.id
_entity.type
_entity.pdbx_description
1 polymer ?
#
loop_
_entity_poly.entity_id
_entity_poly.type
_entity_poly.pdbx_seq_one_letter_code
_entity_poly.pdbx_strand_id
1 'polypeptide(L)'
;MVLRIKTLLVVFCLLFPASGWVHARLPIRESEAFQQYLKKPRGEFAKLVCLLNYYRDGDFIIRFDGFDYVPSFAFPHAKAWLFTHYNKDTASQWIRKNCYVSPFERKVIYVKFPDGELEPARDMILRDLAELERAIAEVHAV
;
A
#
# COMPACT_ATOMS: atom_id res chain seq x y z
N MET A 1 -54.49 -26.24 33.78
CA MET A 1 -55.04 -25.98 32.43
C MET A 1 -55.51 -24.52 32.45
N VAL A 2 -54.96 -23.53 31.75
CA VAL A 2 -54.21 -23.47 30.49
C VAL A 2 -53.14 -22.37 30.61
N LEU A 3 -51.94 -22.73 30.18
CA LEU A 3 -50.74 -21.93 29.96
C LEU A 3 -50.99 -20.87 28.86
N ARG A 4 -50.63 -19.59 29.07
CA ARG A 4 -50.44 -18.64 27.96
C ARG A 4 -49.14 -17.85 28.12
N ILE A 5 -48.14 -18.36 27.42
CA ILE A 5 -46.82 -17.78 27.12
C ILE A 5 -47.01 -16.59 26.15
N LYS A 6 -46.57 -15.39 26.54
CA LYS A 6 -46.25 -14.21 25.71
C LYS A 6 -45.39 -13.30 26.61
N THR A 7 -44.15 -12.88 26.37
CA THR A 7 -43.35 -12.71 25.15
C THR A 7 -41.90 -12.58 25.64
N LEU A 8 -40.97 -13.36 25.08
CA LEU A 8 -39.53 -13.20 25.29
C LEU A 8 -39.08 -11.88 24.67
N LEU A 9 -38.63 -10.93 25.48
CA LEU A 9 -37.93 -9.73 25.03
C LEU A 9 -36.43 -9.98 25.22
N VAL A 10 -35.89 -10.80 24.33
CA VAL A 10 -34.44 -11.02 24.20
C VAL A 10 -33.89 -9.78 23.50
N VAL A 11 -33.41 -8.82 24.29
CA VAL A 11 -32.51 -7.77 23.81
C VAL A 11 -31.16 -8.44 23.58
N PHE A 12 -31.04 -9.16 22.48
CA PHE A 12 -29.75 -9.55 21.91
C PHE A 12 -29.24 -8.31 21.18
N CYS A 13 -28.74 -7.33 21.94
CA CYS A 13 -27.80 -6.36 21.41
C CYS A 13 -26.56 -7.16 21.02
N LEU A 14 -26.59 -7.69 19.80
CA LEU A 14 -25.44 -7.98 19.00
C LEU A 14 -24.55 -6.74 19.07
N LEU A 15 -23.57 -6.80 19.98
CA LEU A 15 -22.28 -6.20 19.76
C LEU A 15 -21.87 -6.73 18.39
N PHE A 16 -22.16 -5.95 17.35
CA PHE A 16 -21.48 -6.06 16.09
C PHE A 16 -20.00 -6.02 16.47
N PRO A 17 -19.22 -7.11 16.32
CA PRO A 17 -17.81 -6.87 16.12
C PRO A 17 -17.81 -5.96 14.89
N ALA A 18 -17.31 -4.74 15.06
CA ALA A 18 -16.90 -3.95 13.92
C ALA A 18 -15.95 -4.86 13.16
N SER A 19 -16.48 -5.54 12.14
CA SER A 19 -15.69 -6.21 11.13
C SER A 19 -14.96 -5.07 10.45
N GLY A 20 -13.87 -4.63 11.07
CA GLY A 20 -12.76 -4.04 10.37
C GLY A 20 -12.37 -5.10 9.37
N TRP A 21 -12.96 -4.99 8.18
CA TRP A 21 -12.36 -5.54 6.99
C TRP A 21 -11.04 -4.80 6.88
N VAL A 22 -10.03 -5.30 7.60
CA VAL A 22 -8.64 -5.00 7.30
C VAL A 22 -8.55 -5.46 5.85
N HIS A 23 -8.61 -4.52 4.91
CA HIS A 23 -8.35 -4.78 3.52
C HIS A 23 -6.91 -5.23 3.47
N ALA A 24 -6.72 -6.54 3.64
CA ALA A 24 -5.43 -7.16 3.80
C ALA A 24 -4.79 -7.16 2.42
N ARG A 25 -4.09 -6.07 2.11
CA ARG A 25 -3.17 -6.04 0.98
C ARG A 25 -2.24 -7.24 1.18
N LEU A 26 -2.17 -8.12 0.18
CA LEU A 26 -1.34 -9.33 0.23
C LEU A 26 0.09 -8.96 0.66
N PRO A 27 0.72 -9.68 1.60
CA PRO A 27 2.11 -9.43 1.98
C PRO A 27 3.00 -9.34 0.74
N ILE A 28 3.97 -8.43 0.74
CA ILE A 28 4.82 -8.17 -0.43
C ILE A 28 5.53 -9.45 -0.87
N ARG A 29 5.94 -10.28 0.09
CA ARG A 29 6.57 -11.59 -0.14
C ARG A 29 5.73 -12.54 -1.00
N GLU A 30 4.41 -12.47 -0.88
CA GLU A 30 3.46 -13.34 -1.60
C GLU A 30 3.04 -12.76 -2.95
N SER A 31 3.45 -11.52 -3.26
CA SER A 31 3.06 -10.83 -4.47
C SER A 31 3.77 -11.33 -5.72
N GLU A 32 3.09 -11.25 -6.87
CA GLU A 32 3.71 -11.51 -8.18
C GLU A 32 4.89 -10.56 -8.44
N ALA A 33 4.79 -9.29 -7.99
CA ALA A 33 5.85 -8.31 -8.10
C ALA A 33 7.15 -8.78 -7.43
N PHE A 34 7.06 -9.40 -6.25
CA PHE A 34 8.22 -9.97 -5.57
C PHE A 34 8.77 -11.21 -6.28
N GLN A 35 7.91 -12.10 -6.78
CA GLN A 35 8.33 -13.25 -7.58
C GLN A 35 9.06 -12.83 -8.86
N GLN A 36 8.62 -11.74 -9.50
CA GLN A 36 9.31 -11.14 -10.65
C GLN A 36 10.62 -10.47 -10.25
N TYR A 37 10.67 -9.82 -9.08
CA TYR A 37 11.89 -9.23 -8.53
C TYR A 37 12.99 -10.27 -8.32
N LEU A 38 12.65 -11.46 -7.79
CA LEU A 38 13.62 -12.53 -7.54
C LEU A 38 14.33 -13.03 -8.81
N LYS A 39 13.74 -12.82 -9.99
CA LYS A 39 14.28 -13.22 -11.31
C LYS A 39 15.26 -12.21 -11.92
N LYS A 40 15.44 -11.02 -11.32
CA LYS A 40 16.19 -9.89 -11.89
C LYS A 40 17.36 -9.45 -10.99
N PRO A 41 18.30 -8.63 -11.50
CA PRO A 41 19.40 -8.10 -10.68
C PRO A 41 18.90 -7.37 -9.44
N ARG A 42 19.42 -7.77 -8.28
CA ARG A 42 19.01 -7.29 -6.96
C ARG A 42 19.80 -6.03 -6.62
N GLY A 43 19.15 -4.87 -6.71
CA GLY A 43 19.72 -3.57 -6.37
C GLY A 43 18.66 -2.57 -5.96
N GLU A 44 19.09 -1.40 -5.48
CA GLU A 44 18.21 -0.34 -4.94
C GLU A 44 17.13 0.10 -5.94
N PHE A 45 17.51 0.30 -7.20
CA PHE A 45 16.55 0.60 -8.27
C PHE A 45 15.51 -0.52 -8.45
N ALA A 46 15.94 -1.78 -8.41
CA ALA A 46 15.05 -2.92 -8.59
C ALA A 46 14.03 -3.04 -7.43
N LYS A 47 14.42 -2.65 -6.20
CA LYS A 47 13.48 -2.58 -5.06
C LYS A 47 12.37 -1.57 -5.33
N LEU A 48 12.71 -0.38 -5.82
CA LEU A 48 11.73 0.65 -6.20
C LEU A 48 10.79 0.18 -7.30
N VAL A 49 11.33 -0.50 -8.32
CA VAL A 49 10.51 -1.09 -9.40
C VAL A 49 9.59 -2.19 -8.87
N CYS A 50 10.04 -3.00 -7.91
CA CYS A 50 9.22 -4.02 -7.25
C CYS A 50 8.01 -3.38 -6.54
N LEU A 51 8.25 -2.38 -5.68
CA LEU A 51 7.18 -1.67 -4.98
C LEU A 51 6.19 -1.02 -5.95
N LEU A 52 6.70 -0.39 -7.01
CA LEU A 52 5.83 0.23 -8.01
C LEU A 52 4.91 -0.79 -8.70
N ASN A 53 5.44 -1.96 -9.04
CA ASN A 53 4.64 -3.04 -9.63
C ASN A 53 3.65 -3.63 -8.62
N TYR A 54 4.05 -3.76 -7.36
CA TYR A 54 3.19 -4.23 -6.28
C TYR A 54 1.96 -3.33 -6.08
N TYR A 55 2.11 -2.02 -6.28
CA TYR A 55 1.01 -1.05 -6.15
C TYR A 55 0.13 -0.90 -7.38
N ARG A 56 0.51 -1.45 -8.53
CA ARG A 56 -0.12 -1.14 -9.83
C ARG A 56 -1.64 -1.24 -9.81
N ASP A 57 -2.15 -2.29 -9.18
CA ASP A 57 -3.57 -2.62 -9.14
C ASP A 57 -4.10 -2.59 -7.70
N GLY A 58 -3.46 -1.81 -6.83
CA GLY A 58 -3.83 -1.72 -5.43
C GLY A 58 -5.20 -1.08 -5.22
N ASP A 59 -5.91 -1.53 -4.19
CA ASP A 59 -7.22 -1.00 -3.80
C ASP A 59 -7.06 0.20 -2.85
N PHE A 60 -6.67 1.34 -3.41
CA PHE A 60 -6.54 2.62 -2.71
C PHE A 60 -6.57 3.77 -3.71
N ILE A 61 -6.79 5.00 -3.23
CA ILE A 61 -6.76 6.20 -4.06
C ILE A 61 -5.51 7.02 -3.75
N ILE A 62 -4.84 7.52 -4.77
CA ILE A 62 -3.70 8.42 -4.66
C ILE A 62 -4.21 9.85 -4.84
N ARG A 63 -4.12 10.67 -3.79
CA ARG A 63 -4.41 12.09 -3.87
C ARG A 63 -3.13 12.85 -4.22
N PHE A 64 -3.10 13.44 -5.40
CA PHE A 64 -1.97 14.17 -5.94
C PHE A 64 -2.45 15.53 -6.47
N ASP A 65 -1.88 16.61 -5.96
CA ASP A 65 -2.28 17.99 -6.29
C ASP A 65 -3.78 18.33 -6.11
N GLY A 66 -4.45 17.60 -5.21
CA GLY A 66 -5.88 17.77 -4.92
C GLY A 66 -6.79 16.94 -5.84
N PHE A 67 -6.22 16.17 -6.77
CA PHE A 67 -6.93 15.22 -7.61
C PHE A 67 -6.74 13.79 -7.10
N ASP A 68 -7.79 13.00 -7.26
CA ASP A 68 -7.83 11.60 -6.82
C ASP A 68 -7.61 10.68 -8.03
N TYR A 69 -6.61 9.81 -7.93
CA TYR A 69 -6.23 8.88 -8.99
C TYR A 69 -6.25 7.44 -8.49
N VAL A 70 -6.71 6.53 -9.34
CA VAL A 70 -6.52 5.10 -9.12
C VAL A 70 -5.06 4.69 -9.43
N PRO A 71 -4.49 3.66 -8.77
CA PRO A 71 -3.09 3.32 -8.93
C PRO A 71 -2.73 2.91 -10.36
N SER A 72 -3.63 2.25 -11.08
CA SER A 72 -3.44 1.85 -12.47
C SER A 72 -3.27 3.04 -13.41
N PHE A 73 -3.93 4.16 -13.11
CA PHE A 73 -3.77 5.43 -13.84
C PHE A 73 -2.47 6.13 -13.46
N ALA A 74 -2.12 6.18 -12.16
CA ALA A 74 -0.91 6.84 -11.69
C ALA A 74 0.39 6.08 -12.05
N PHE A 75 0.31 4.75 -12.15
CA PHE A 75 1.44 3.85 -12.38
C PHE A 75 2.35 4.24 -13.55
N PRO A 76 1.87 4.46 -14.80
CA PRO A 76 2.75 4.85 -15.90
C PRO A 76 3.51 6.15 -15.65
N HIS A 77 2.88 7.13 -14.99
CA HIS A 77 3.51 8.41 -14.66
C HIS A 77 4.56 8.27 -13.56
N ALA A 78 4.23 7.55 -12.48
CA ALA A 78 5.18 7.25 -11.41
C ALA A 78 6.38 6.44 -11.92
N LYS A 79 6.15 5.51 -12.84
CA LYS A 79 7.20 4.73 -13.51
C LYS A 79 8.11 5.64 -14.34
N ALA A 80 7.54 6.49 -15.18
CA ALA A 80 8.31 7.43 -15.99
C ALA A 80 9.17 8.35 -15.10
N TRP A 81 8.60 8.87 -14.01
CA TRP A 81 9.32 9.68 -13.03
C TRP A 81 10.50 8.93 -12.41
N LEU A 82 10.29 7.72 -11.92
CA LEU A 82 11.35 6.89 -11.35
C LEU A 82 12.50 6.65 -12.35
N PHE A 83 12.18 6.27 -13.58
CA PHE A 83 13.19 5.94 -14.59
C PHE A 83 13.99 7.15 -15.07
N THR A 84 13.43 8.36 -14.96
CA THR A 84 14.08 9.60 -15.41
C THR A 84 14.81 10.35 -14.29
N HIS A 85 14.41 10.16 -13.04
CA HIS A 85 14.92 10.93 -11.90
C HIS A 85 15.69 10.08 -10.88
N TYR A 86 15.83 8.77 -11.09
CA TYR A 86 16.67 7.94 -10.23
C TYR A 86 18.15 8.20 -10.48
N ASN A 87 18.88 8.56 -9.42
CA ASN A 87 20.30 8.89 -9.50
C ASN A 87 21.16 8.08 -8.53
N LYS A 88 21.02 6.74 -8.57
CA LYS A 88 21.80 5.79 -7.74
C LYS A 88 21.64 5.97 -6.22
N ASP A 89 20.62 6.70 -5.78
CA ASP A 89 20.22 6.79 -4.38
C ASP A 89 19.85 5.40 -3.83
N THR A 90 19.97 5.20 -2.52
CA THR A 90 19.28 4.07 -1.89
C THR A 90 17.76 4.23 -2.08
N ALA A 91 17.02 3.12 -2.08
CA ALA A 91 15.56 3.14 -2.25
C ALA A 91 14.90 4.05 -1.20
N SER A 92 15.32 3.95 0.06
CA SER A 92 14.83 4.78 1.16
C SER A 92 15.09 6.27 0.94
N GLN A 93 16.31 6.65 0.52
CA GLN A 93 16.64 8.04 0.20
C GLN A 93 15.79 8.57 -0.95
N TRP A 94 15.63 7.77 -2.01
CA TRP A 94 14.85 8.16 -3.18
C TRP A 94 13.38 8.39 -2.82
N ILE A 95 12.77 7.48 -2.04
CA ILE A 95 11.38 7.60 -1.57
C ILE A 95 11.21 8.85 -0.71
N ARG A 96 12.12 9.10 0.24
CA ARG A 96 12.05 10.30 1.10
C ARG A 96 12.09 11.60 0.31
N LYS A 97 12.89 11.63 -0.75
CA LYS A 97 13.05 12.80 -1.62
C LYS A 97 11.86 13.03 -2.55
N ASN A 98 11.25 11.96 -3.08
CA ASN A 98 10.33 12.06 -4.21
C ASN A 98 8.86 11.73 -3.89
N CYS A 99 8.57 11.04 -2.79
CA CYS A 99 7.23 10.48 -2.53
C CYS A 99 6.43 11.21 -1.44
N TYR A 100 6.92 12.35 -0.94
CA TYR A 100 6.22 13.11 0.11
C TYR A 100 5.35 14.23 -0.44
N VAL A 101 5.92 15.07 -1.31
CA VAL A 101 5.25 16.23 -1.91
C VAL A 101 5.33 16.16 -3.41
N SER A 102 4.29 16.62 -4.09
CA SER A 102 4.28 16.71 -5.54
C SER A 102 5.37 17.67 -6.03
N PRO A 103 5.97 17.41 -7.21
CA PRO A 103 6.94 18.30 -7.81
C PRO A 103 6.32 19.60 -8.35
N PHE A 104 5.01 19.65 -8.57
CA PHE A 104 4.33 20.79 -9.21
C PHE A 104 3.79 21.78 -8.17
N GLU A 105 2.77 21.41 -7.40
CA GLU A 105 2.14 22.32 -6.43
C GLU A 105 2.68 22.19 -5.01
N ARG A 106 3.67 21.30 -4.79
CA ARG A 106 4.29 21.07 -3.48
C ARG A 106 3.30 20.59 -2.40
N LYS A 107 2.17 20.03 -2.82
CA LYS A 107 1.16 19.46 -1.92
C LYS A 107 1.58 18.06 -1.47
N VAL A 108 1.24 17.69 -0.24
CA VAL A 108 1.50 16.34 0.27
C VAL A 108 0.72 15.32 -0.56
N ILE A 109 1.42 14.26 -0.96
CA ILE A 109 0.83 13.13 -1.68
C ILE A 109 0.25 12.19 -0.63
N TYR A 110 -1.06 11.95 -0.69
CA TYR A 110 -1.74 11.05 0.24
C TYR A 110 -2.22 9.79 -0.47
N VAL A 111 -2.30 8.71 0.30
CA VAL A 111 -3.03 7.50 -0.04
C VAL A 111 -4.28 7.47 0.82
N LYS A 112 -5.43 7.30 0.18
CA LYS A 112 -6.72 7.07 0.82
C LYS A 112 -7.08 5.61 0.70
N PHE A 113 -7.19 4.92 1.82
CA PHE A 113 -7.57 3.51 1.88
C PHE A 113 -9.10 3.35 1.79
N PRO A 114 -9.60 2.12 1.50
CA PRO A 114 -11.04 1.87 1.37
C PRO A 114 -11.85 2.16 2.64
N ASP A 115 -11.23 2.07 3.82
CA ASP A 115 -11.80 2.42 5.12
C ASP A 115 -11.90 3.95 5.34
N GLY A 116 -11.34 4.75 4.45
CA GLY A 116 -11.32 6.21 4.51
C GLY A 116 -10.09 6.80 5.19
N GLU A 117 -9.21 5.97 5.76
CA GLU A 117 -7.97 6.43 6.37
C GLU A 117 -7.05 7.08 5.33
N LEU A 118 -6.33 8.11 5.77
CA LEU A 118 -5.39 8.86 4.95
C LEU A 118 -3.99 8.73 5.51
N GLU A 119 -3.05 8.31 4.67
CA GLU A 119 -1.63 8.21 5.02
C GLU A 119 -0.79 8.95 3.98
N PRO A 120 0.26 9.70 4.37
CA PRO A 120 1.24 10.20 3.41
C PRO A 120 1.85 9.05 2.60
N ALA A 121 1.86 9.17 1.27
CA ALA A 121 2.34 8.11 0.38
C ALA A 121 3.77 7.66 0.73
N ARG A 122 4.66 8.61 1.07
CA ARG A 122 6.02 8.32 1.54
C ARG A 122 6.05 7.29 2.67
N ASP A 123 5.19 7.43 3.66
CA ASP A 123 5.26 6.65 4.90
C ASP A 123 4.78 5.21 4.66
N MET A 124 3.69 5.05 3.88
CA MET A 124 3.26 3.75 3.35
C MET A 124 4.40 3.06 2.59
N ILE A 125 5.02 3.77 1.64
CA ILE A 125 6.05 3.18 0.78
C ILE A 125 7.32 2.83 1.57
N LEU A 126 7.69 3.59 2.59
CA LEU A 126 8.84 3.28 3.45
C LEU A 126 8.57 2.05 4.34
N ARG A 127 7.35 1.91 4.88
CA ARG A 127 6.96 0.70 5.63
C ARG A 127 7.05 -0.54 4.75
N ASP A 128 6.50 -0.44 3.55
CA ASP A 128 6.48 -1.54 2.57
C ASP A 128 7.89 -1.85 2.04
N LEU A 129 8.77 -0.84 1.90
CA LEU A 129 10.18 -1.07 1.61
C LEU A 129 10.85 -1.90 2.72
N ALA A 130 10.60 -1.59 3.99
CA ALA A 130 11.17 -2.36 5.09
C ALA A 130 10.65 -3.80 5.12
N GLU A 131 9.40 -4.04 4.75
CA GLU A 131 8.86 -5.39 4.55
C GLU A 131 9.57 -6.11 3.39
N LEU A 132 9.72 -5.45 2.23
CA LEU A 132 10.45 -6.00 1.10
C LEU A 132 11.90 -6.36 1.48
N GLU A 133 12.60 -5.50 2.21
CA GLU A 133 13.98 -5.75 2.63
C GLU A 133 14.10 -6.93 3.59
N ARG A 134 13.14 -7.11 4.50
CA ARG A 134 13.06 -8.32 5.33
C ARG A 134 12.82 -9.57 4.50
N ALA A 135 11.88 -9.54 3.56
CA ALA A 135 11.61 -10.66 2.66
C ALA A 135 12.83 -11.04 1.81
N ILE A 136 13.61 -10.06 1.35
CA ILE A 136 14.87 -10.30 0.62
C ILE A 136 15.91 -10.97 1.53
N ALA A 137 16.08 -10.47 2.75
CA ALA A 137 17.05 -11.01 3.71
C ALA A 137 16.74 -12.48 4.06
N GLU A 138 15.47 -12.82 4.25
CA GLU A 138 15.03 -14.20 4.51
C GLU A 138 15.36 -15.15 3.36
N VAL A 139 15.15 -14.72 2.11
CA VAL A 139 15.47 -15.53 0.93
C VAL A 139 16.98 -15.73 0.77
N HIS A 140 17.82 -14.80 1.24
CA HIS A 140 19.28 -14.94 1.20
C HIS A 140 19.85 -15.78 2.36
N ALA A 141 19.07 -15.96 3.43
CA ALA A 141 19.47 -16.77 4.58
C ALA A 141 19.23 -18.28 4.38
N VAL A 142 18.53 -18.64 3.30
CA VAL A 142 18.25 -20.02 2.86
C VAL A 142 19.19 -20.39 1.72
#